data_AF-Q7VC51-F1
#
_entry.id   AF-Q7VC51-F1
#
_cell.length_a   1.000
_cell.length_b   1.000
_cell.length_c   1.000
_cell.angle_alpha   90.00
_cell.angle_beta   90.00
_cell.angle_gamma   90.00
#
_symmetry.space_group_name_H-M   'P 1'
#
loop_
_entity.id
_entity.type
_entity.pdbx_description
1 polymer ?
#
loop_
_entity_poly.entity_id
_entity_poly.type
_entity_poly.pdbx_seq_one_letter_code
_entity_poly.pdbx_strand_id
1 'polypeptide(L)' 'MASLPELVYTTPQGGTIHKYELTGGKSSFLRYLGCYLGSCKFCNDLEEATVYLENTETTNY' A
#
# COMPACT_ATOMS: atom_id res chain seq x y z
N MET A 1 17.69 -8.38 -8.35
CA MET A 1 17.05 -9.00 -7.18
C MET A 1 15.80 -8.21 -6.90
N ALA A 2 14.63 -8.85 -6.84
CA ALA A 2 13.41 -8.15 -6.45
C ALA A 2 13.50 -7.85 -4.95
N SER A 3 13.50 -6.57 -4.60
CA SER A 3 13.49 -6.14 -3.20
C SER A 3 12.19 -6.60 -2.55
N LEU A 4 12.28 -7.15 -1.34
CA LEU A 4 11.09 -7.50 -0.57
C LEU A 4 10.28 -6.23 -0.28
N PRO A 5 8.94 -6.32 -0.25
CA PRO A 5 8.13 -5.19 0.15
C PRO A 5 8.43 -4.76 1.58
N GLU A 6 8.53 -3.44 1.76
CA GLU A 6 8.81 -2.82 3.06
C GLU A 6 7.51 -2.29 3.67
N LEU A 7 7.19 -2.69 4.89
CA LEU A 7 6.06 -2.11 5.63
C LEU A 7 6.43 -0.68 6.03
N VAL A 8 5.72 0.31 5.48
CA VAL A 8 6.01 1.73 5.70
C VAL A 8 4.98 2.43 6.58
N TYR A 9 3.78 1.86 6.72
CA TYR A 9 2.71 2.44 7.53
C TYR A 9 1.74 1.38 8.02
N THR A 10 1.18 1.60 9.21
CA THR A 10 0.13 0.77 9.81
C THR A 10 -0.84 1.64 10.56
N THR A 11 -2.13 1.37 10.41
CA THR A 11 -3.19 2.04 11.15
C THR A 11 -3.51 1.30 12.45
N PRO A 12 -4.06 1.98 13.48
CA PRO A 12 -4.49 1.33 14.72
C PRO A 12 -5.63 0.32 14.53
N GLN A 13 -6.34 0.38 13.41
CA GLN A 13 -7.43 -0.54 13.07
C GLN A 13 -6.92 -1.81 12.36
N GLY A 14 -5.63 -1.87 12.00
CA GLY A 14 -4.99 -3.04 11.40
C GLY A 14 -4.79 -2.95 9.88
N GLY A 15 -5.01 -1.78 9.28
CA GLY A 15 -4.61 -1.46 7.92
C GLY A 15 -3.09 -1.37 7.80
N THR A 16 -2.55 -1.81 6.67
CA THR A 16 -1.10 -1.82 6.41
C THR A 16 -0.79 -1.23 5.04
N ILE A 17 0.31 -0.50 4.92
CA ILE A 17 0.85 -0.03 3.64
C ILE A 17 2.24 -0.59 3.46
N HIS A 18 2.43 -1.29 2.35
CA HIS A 18 3.70 -1.86 1.95
C HIS A 18 4.24 -1.15 0.71
N LYS A 19 5.52 -0.80 0.73
CA LYS A 19 6.24 -0.18 -0.38
C LYS A 19 6.88 -1.27 -1.23
N TYR A 20 6.59 -1.25 -2.53
CA TYR A 20 7.13 -2.15 -3.54
C TYR A 20 7.97 -1.36 -4.53
N GLU A 21 9.19 -1.83 -4.76
CA GLU A 21 9.96 -1.40 -5.92
C GLU A 21 9.70 -2.38 -7.06
N LEU A 22 8.87 -1.96 -8.01
CA LEU A 22 8.51 -2.77 -9.17
C LEU A 22 9.43 -2.41 -10.34
N THR A 23 10.18 -3.39 -10.82
CA THR A 23 11.00 -3.24 -12.03
C THR A 23 10.19 -3.60 -13.26
N GLY A 24 9.95 -2.64 -14.15
CA GLY A 24 9.28 -2.84 -15.44
C GLY A 24 10.23 -2.54 -16.60
N GLY A 25 10.82 -3.57 -17.20
CA GLY A 25 11.75 -3.40 -18.32
C GLY A 25 13.06 -2.71 -17.92
N LYS A 26 13.26 -1.47 -18.36
CA LYS A 26 14.46 -0.64 -18.03
C LYS A 26 14.21 0.36 -16.89
N SER A 27 12.99 0.46 -16.37
CA SER A 27 12.60 1.45 -15.37
C SER A 27 12.14 0.79 -14.07
N SER A 28 12.50 1.39 -12.94
CA SER A 28 11.99 1.01 -11.62
C SER A 28 10.93 2.03 -11.19
N PHE A 29 9.80 1.55 -10.71
CA PHE A 29 8.72 2.37 -10.19
C PHE A 29 8.44 1.98 -8.74
N LEU A 30 8.29 3.00 -7.88
CA LEU A 30 7.82 2.79 -6.53
C LEU A 30 6.29 2.74 -6.55
N ARG A 31 5.73 1.71 -5.90
CA ARG A 31 4.29 1.55 -5.68
C ARG A 31 4.04 1.25 -4.22
N TYR A 32 2.87 1.64 -3.74
CA TYR A 32 2.41 1.40 -2.38
C TYR A 32 1.20 0.48 -2.43
N LEU A 33 1.13 -0.52 -1.57
CA LEU A 33 0.01 -1.45 -1.48
C LEU A 33 -0.66 -1.23 -0.13
N GLY A 34 -1.82 -0.59 -0.14
CA GLY A 34 -2.69 -0.49 1.03
C GLY A 34 -3.55 -1.75 1.14
N CYS A 35 -3.52 -2.42 2.29
CA CYS A 35 -4.34 -3.59 2.57
C CYS A 35 -5.06 -3.46 3.91
N TYR A 36 -6.36 -3.75 3.91
CA TYR A 36 -7.21 -3.82 5.11
C TYR A 36 -8.22 -4.96 4.98
N LEU A 37 -8.24 -5.88 5.95
CA LEU A 37 -9.21 -7.00 6.05
C LEU A 37 -9.45 -7.79 4.75
N GLY A 38 -8.41 -7.99 3.94
CA GLY A 38 -8.50 -8.72 2.66
C GLY A 38 -8.83 -7.86 1.44
N SER A 39 -9.11 -6.57 1.62
CA SER A 39 -9.20 -5.59 0.54
C SER A 39 -7.83 -4.93 0.34
N CYS A 40 -7.26 -5.07 -0.86
CA CYS A 40 -5.93 -4.57 -1.19
C CYS A 40 -5.94 -3.74 -2.47
N LYS A 41 -5.24 -2.60 -2.46
CA LYS A 41 -5.13 -1.70 -3.61
C LYS A 41 -3.72 -1.17 -3.78
N PHE A 42 -3.22 -1.25 -5.01
CA PHE A 42 -1.98 -0.58 -5.39
C PHE A 42 -2.23 0.90 -5.68
N CYS A 43 -1.43 1.73 -5.05
CA CYS A 43 -1.40 3.17 -5.12
C CYS A 43 -0.04 3.63 -5.64
N ASN A 44 0.00 4.80 -6.28
CA ASN A 44 1.24 5.37 -6.81
C ASN A 44 2.09 6.01 -5.71
N ASP A 45 1.42 6.59 -4.72
CA ASP A 45 2.04 7.37 -3.66
C ASP A 45 1.51 6.94 -2.29
N LEU A 46 2.29 7.25 -1.24
CA LEU A 46 1.91 6.91 0.14
C LEU A 46 0.61 7.61 0.55
N GLU A 47 0.42 8.86 0.15
CA GLU A 47 -0.77 9.64 0.49
C GLU A 47 -2.05 9.01 -0.09
N GLU A 48 -2.02 8.54 -1.34
CA GLU A 48 -3.15 7.85 -1.96
C GLU A 48 -3.47 6.53 -1.24
N ALA A 49 -2.43 5.80 -0.80
CA ALA A 49 -2.59 4.56 -0.04
C ALA A 49 -3.20 4.82 1.35
N THR A 50 -2.79 5.89 2.03
CA THR A 50 -3.35 6.30 3.33
C THR A 50 -4.81 6.69 3.18
N VAL A 51 -5.14 7.55 2.22
CA VAL A 51 -6.53 7.94 1.94
C VAL A 51 -7.39 6.72 1.62
N TYR A 52 -6.86 5.76 0.85
CA TYR A 52 -7.57 4.51 0.57
C TYR A 52 -7.84 3.70 1.83
N LEU A 53 -6.86 3.56 2.74
CA LEU A 53 -7.06 2.88 4.01
C LEU A 53 -8.12 3.57 4.85
N GLU A 54 -8.02 4.89 5.05
CA GLU A 54 -8.99 5.65 5.86
C GLU A 54 -10.43 5.48 5.34
N ASN A 55 -10.62 5.51 4.01
CA ASN A 55 -11.92 5.28 3.39
C ASN A 55 -12.40 3.83 3.55
N THR A 56 -11.50 2.86 3.38
CA THR A 56 -11.84 1.42 3.46
C THR A 56 -12.17 1.02 4.89
N GLU A 57 -11.47 1.59 5.86
CA GLU A 57 -11.70 1.39 7.28
C GLU A 57 -13.03 1.99 7.75
N THR A 58 -13.33 3.21 7.30
CA THR A 58 -14.59 3.89 7.62
C THR A 58 -15.81 3.18 7.04
N THR A 59 -15.70 2.57 5.85
CA THR A 59 -16.83 1.87 5.20
C THR A 59 -17.19 0.52 5.85
N ASN A 60 -16.30 -0.03 6.68
CA ASN A 60 -16.49 -1.34 7.34
C ASN A 60 -16.99 -1.22 8.80
N TYR A 61 -17.36 -0.01 9.24
CA TYR A 61 -18.02 0.25 10.53
C TYR A 61 -19.52 0.52 10.35
#